data_AF-A0AAJ3F2U1-F1
#
_entry.id   AF-A0AAJ3F2U1-F1
#
_cell.length_a   1.000
_cell.length_b   1.000
_cell.length_c   1.000
_cell.angle_alpha   90.00
_cell.angle_beta   90.00
_cell.angle_gamma   90.00
#
_symmetry.space_group_name_H-M   'P 1'
#
loop_
_entity.id
_entity.type
_entity.pdbx_description
1 polymer ?
#
loop_
_entity_poly.entity_id
_entity_poly.type
_entity_poly.pdbx_seq_one_letter_code
_entity_poly.pdbx_strand_id
1 'polypeptide(L)'
;MRIHFDWRLARVIDSDGNVIDELVWSGKRSVGALADRLAKLQSGRLSPEARVLAERFSEAEPNHLGAMSDPDWPEADGDEQALFAEATDRLARRGVADAAGDLDRRL
;
A
#
# COMPACT_ATOMS: atom_id res chain seq x y z
N MET A 1 6.70 16.91 -8.87
CA MET A 1 6.60 15.46 -9.13
C MET A 1 5.77 14.83 -8.04
N ARG A 2 5.08 13.71 -8.32
CA ARG A 2 4.26 13.00 -7.33
C ARG A 2 4.70 11.55 -7.23
N ILE A 3 4.60 10.97 -6.04
CA ILE A 3 4.80 9.53 -5.84
C ILE A 3 3.43 8.90 -5.62
N HIS A 4 2.99 8.08 -6.58
CA HIS A 4 1.79 7.28 -6.47
C HIS A 4 2.17 5.88 -6.00
N PHE A 5 1.40 5.30 -5.08
CA PHE A 5 1.70 3.99 -4.54
C PHE A 5 0.47 3.28 -4.00
N ASP A 6 0.51 1.96 -4.04
CA ASP A 6 -0.40 1.07 -3.35
C ASP A 6 0.38 -0.06 -2.66
N TRP A 7 -0.31 -1.17 -2.38
CA TRP A 7 0.33 -2.34 -1.79
C TRP A 7 1.23 -3.11 -2.76
N ARG A 8 1.04 -2.97 -4.09
CA ARG A 8 1.78 -3.69 -5.14
C ARG A 8 3.03 -2.94 -5.57
N LEU A 9 2.98 -1.63 -5.71
CA LEU A 9 4.11 -0.85 -6.23
C LEU A 9 4.07 0.63 -5.81
N ALA A 10 5.14 1.33 -6.13
CA ALA A 10 5.22 2.79 -6.10
C ALA A 10 5.87 3.30 -7.40
N ARG A 11 5.42 4.45 -7.90
CA ARG A 11 6.00 5.12 -9.08
C ARG A 11 6.08 6.62 -8.90
N VAL A 12 7.08 7.23 -9.54
CA VAL A 12 7.25 8.69 -9.61
C VAL A 12 6.71 9.19 -10.93
N ILE A 13 5.87 10.22 -10.87
CA ILE A 13 5.23 10.82 -12.04
C ILE A 13 5.61 12.30 -12.11
N ASP A 14 5.97 12.76 -13.31
CA ASP A 14 6.23 14.16 -13.58
C ASP A 14 4.94 15.00 -13.76
N SER A 15 5.08 16.27 -14.12
CA SER A 15 3.94 17.16 -14.35
C SER A 15 3.12 16.82 -15.59
N ASP A 16 3.72 16.10 -16.54
CA ASP A 16 3.12 15.76 -17.83
C ASP A 16 2.46 14.37 -17.80
N GLY A 17 2.56 13.67 -16.67
CA GLY A 17 2.00 12.33 -16.48
C GLY A 17 2.96 11.20 -16.82
N ASN A 18 4.23 11.49 -17.14
CA ASN A 18 5.19 10.44 -17.47
C ASN A 18 5.71 9.75 -16.21
N VAL A 19 5.81 8.42 -16.28
CA VAL A 19 6.47 7.62 -15.24
C VAL A 19 7.98 7.76 -15.37
N ILE A 20 8.62 8.30 -14.34
CA ILE A 20 10.07 8.53 -14.29
C ILE A 20 10.83 7.34 -13.68
N ASP A 21 10.26 6.73 -12.64
CA ASP A 21 10.81 5.54 -11.96
C ASP A 21 9.66 4.75 -11.34
N GLU A 22 9.82 3.43 -11.21
CA GLU A 22 8.84 2.50 -10.65
C GLU A 22 9.51 1.38 -9.87
N LEU A 23 8.96 1.05 -8.71
CA LEU A 23 9.41 -0.03 -7.85
C LEU A 23 8.23 -0.92 -7.47
N VAL A 24 8.31 -2.19 -7.85
CA VAL A 24 7.32 -3.22 -7.51
C VAL A 24 7.70 -3.92 -6.22
N TRP A 25 6.70 -4.24 -5.40
CA TRP A 25 6.86 -5.01 -4.18
C TRP A 25 7.34 -6.43 -4.49
N SER A 26 8.60 -6.69 -4.13
CA SER A 26 9.31 -7.96 -4.35
C SER A 26 9.33 -8.88 -3.11
N GLY A 27 8.60 -8.51 -2.05
CA GLY A 27 8.53 -9.32 -0.84
C GLY A 27 7.71 -10.60 -1.00
N LYS A 28 7.67 -11.41 0.06
CA LYS A 28 6.86 -12.64 0.10
C LYS A 28 5.39 -12.30 -0.18
N ARG A 29 4.87 -12.79 -1.33
CA ARG A 29 3.46 -12.69 -1.71
C ARG A 29 2.65 -13.74 -0.94
N SER A 30 2.35 -13.44 0.34
CA SER A 30 1.43 -14.24 1.16
C SER A 30 0.40 -13.35 1.85
N VAL A 31 -0.75 -13.94 2.19
CA VAL A 31 -1.89 -13.27 2.83
C VAL A 31 -1.46 -12.53 4.10
N GLY A 32 -0.67 -13.19 4.96
CA GLY A 32 -0.17 -12.57 6.19
C GLY A 32 0.77 -11.40 5.93
N ALA A 33 1.70 -11.55 4.97
CA ALA A 33 2.64 -10.48 4.62
C ALA A 33 1.92 -9.27 4.02
N LEU A 34 0.89 -9.51 3.19
CA LEU A 34 0.07 -8.44 2.65
C LEU A 34 -0.80 -7.78 3.73
N ALA A 35 -1.41 -8.54 4.64
CA ALA A 35 -2.20 -7.98 5.74
C ALA A 35 -1.36 -7.05 6.63
N ASP A 36 -0.12 -7.43 6.95
CA ASP A 36 0.81 -6.59 7.71
C ASP A 36 1.24 -5.33 6.93
N ARG A 37 1.42 -5.47 5.62
CA ARG A 37 1.74 -4.35 4.73
C ARG A 37 0.57 -3.36 4.63
N LEU A 38 -0.65 -3.86 4.45
CA LEU A 38 -1.88 -3.05 4.42
C LEU A 38 -2.09 -2.31 5.75
N ALA A 39 -1.86 -2.97 6.89
CA ALA A 39 -1.95 -2.32 8.20
C ALA A 39 -0.98 -1.12 8.33
N LYS A 40 0.25 -1.26 7.82
CA LYS A 40 1.22 -0.15 7.79
C LYS A 40 0.75 0.98 6.88
N LEU A 41 0.25 0.67 5.69
CA LEU A 41 -0.28 1.68 4.76
C LEU A 41 -1.48 2.43 5.36
N GLN A 42 -2.41 1.72 5.99
CA GLN A 42 -3.57 2.31 6.67
C GLN A 42 -3.19 3.23 7.84
N SER A 43 -2.04 3.01 8.48
CA SER A 43 -1.49 3.90 9.51
C SER A 43 -0.86 5.19 8.95
N GLY A 44 -0.94 5.42 7.64
CA GLY A 44 -0.34 6.57 6.96
C GLY A 44 1.15 6.42 6.67
N ARG A 45 1.73 5.24 6.85
CA ARG A 45 3.15 5.00 6.49
C ARG A 45 3.29 4.80 4.99
N LEU A 46 4.41 5.28 4.45
CA LEU A 46 4.83 4.96 3.09
C LEU A 46 5.15 3.47 2.97
N SER A 47 4.92 2.91 1.78
CA SER A 47 5.51 1.63 1.41
C SER A 47 7.05 1.74 1.38
N PRO A 48 7.79 0.63 1.57
CA PRO A 48 9.24 0.61 1.35
C PRO A 48 9.64 1.19 0.00
N GLU A 49 8.89 0.87 -1.06
CA GLU A 49 9.10 1.30 -2.42
C GLU A 49 8.89 2.83 -2.55
N ALA A 50 7.79 3.36 -2.02
CA ALA A 50 7.52 4.79 -2.01
C ALA A 50 8.56 5.58 -1.20
N ARG A 51 9.07 5.00 -0.11
CA ARG A 51 10.14 5.61 0.68
C ARG A 51 11.46 5.67 -0.09
N VAL A 52 11.83 4.59 -0.78
CA VAL A 52 13.03 4.59 -1.64
C VAL A 52 12.90 5.65 -2.74
N LEU A 53 11.72 5.78 -3.36
CA LEU A 53 11.49 6.81 -4.37
C LEU A 53 11.54 8.23 -3.78
N ALA A 54 11.00 8.46 -2.58
CA ALA A 54 11.10 9.75 -1.90
C ALA A 54 12.55 10.11 -1.53
N GLU A 55 13.39 9.12 -1.21
CA GLU A 55 14.82 9.31 -0.97
C GLU A 55 15.58 9.62 -2.27
N ARG A 56 15.19 9.03 -3.41
CA ARG A 56 15.79 9.28 -4.73
C ARG A 56 15.38 10.62 -5.34
N PHE A 57 14.13 11.02 -5.13
CA PHE A 57 13.50 12.21 -5.70
C PHE A 57 12.96 13.08 -4.56
N SER A 58 13.85 13.85 -3.94
CA SER A 58 13.57 14.63 -2.73
C SER A 58 12.45 15.68 -2.90
N GLU A 59 12.20 16.10 -4.13
CA GLU A 59 11.18 17.04 -4.57
C GLU A 59 9.82 16.39 -4.90
N ALA A 60 9.75 15.05 -4.91
CA ALA A 60 8.53 14.33 -5.22
C ALA A 60 7.65 14.16 -3.97
N GLU A 61 6.41 14.60 -4.06
CA GLU A 61 5.46 14.53 -2.94
C GLU A 61 4.70 13.20 -2.93
N PRO A 62 4.71 12.44 -1.82
CA PRO A 62 3.91 11.23 -1.70
C PRO A 62 2.40 11.52 -1.72
N ASN A 63 1.67 10.83 -2.59
CA ASN A 63 0.22 10.89 -2.69
C ASN A 63 -0.40 9.55 -2.29
N HIS A 64 -0.93 9.48 -1.07
CA HIS A 64 -1.59 8.28 -0.53
C HIS A 64 -2.85 7.85 -1.31
N LEU A 65 -3.44 8.76 -2.10
CA LEU A 65 -4.59 8.47 -2.96
C LEU A 65 -4.16 8.33 -4.43
N GLY A 66 -2.86 8.42 -4.71
CA GLY A 66 -2.30 8.47 -6.06
C GLY A 66 -2.77 7.31 -6.93
N ALA A 67 -2.62 6.08 -6.42
CA ALA A 67 -3.04 4.87 -7.11
C ALA A 67 -4.54 4.81 -7.45
N MET A 68 -5.40 5.53 -6.72
CA MET A 68 -6.84 5.59 -7.02
C MET A 68 -7.20 6.71 -7.99
N SER A 69 -6.41 7.78 -8.01
CA SER A 69 -6.63 8.96 -8.86
C SER A 69 -5.95 8.88 -10.22
N ASP A 70 -5.17 7.83 -10.44
CA ASP A 70 -4.29 7.70 -11.59
C ASP A 70 -4.90 6.77 -12.65
N PRO A 71 -5.28 7.30 -13.83
CA PRO A 71 -5.97 6.53 -14.86
C PRO A 71 -5.09 5.45 -15.48
N ASP A 72 -3.77 5.61 -15.41
CA ASP A 72 -2.79 4.66 -15.95
C ASP A 72 -2.24 3.73 -14.86
N TRP A 73 -2.92 3.65 -13.70
CA TRP A 73 -2.52 2.72 -12.64
C TRP A 73 -2.75 1.28 -13.10
N PRO A 74 -1.76 0.39 -13.00
CA PRO A 74 -1.92 -0.97 -13.50
C PRO A 74 -3.01 -1.72 -12.74
N GLU A 75 -3.88 -2.40 -13.46
CA GLU A 75 -4.91 -3.25 -12.85
C GLU A 75 -4.28 -4.45 -12.13
N ALA A 76 -4.93 -4.91 -11.07
CA ALA A 76 -4.51 -6.12 -10.38
C ALA A 76 -5.02 -7.34 -11.15
N ASP A 77 -4.18 -8.35 -11.35
CA ASP A 77 -4.64 -9.61 -11.93
C ASP A 77 -5.54 -10.41 -10.95
N GLY A 78 -6.10 -11.54 -11.42
CA GLY A 78 -7.02 -12.34 -10.61
C GLY A 78 -6.39 -12.89 -9.32
N ASP A 79 -5.11 -13.25 -9.36
CA ASP A 79 -4.38 -13.78 -8.20
C ASP A 79 -4.08 -12.66 -7.20
N GLU A 80 -3.71 -11.47 -7.69
CA GLU A 80 -3.50 -10.28 -6.88
C GLU A 80 -4.79 -9.80 -6.22
N GLN A 81 -5.92 -9.84 -6.93
CA GLN A 81 -7.24 -9.51 -6.39
C GLN A 81 -7.65 -10.52 -5.30
N ALA A 82 -7.47 -11.82 -5.53
CA ALA A 82 -7.76 -12.86 -4.55
C ALA A 82 -6.90 -12.70 -3.29
N LEU A 83 -5.59 -12.46 -3.47
CA LEU A 83 -4.65 -12.23 -2.38
C LEU A 83 -5.03 -10.98 -1.58
N PHE A 84 -5.40 -9.90 -2.25
CA PHE A 84 -5.84 -8.66 -1.61
C PHE A 84 -7.14 -8.84 -0.80
N ALA A 85 -8.11 -9.55 -1.37
CA ALA A 85 -9.37 -9.86 -0.69
C ALA A 85 -9.13 -10.69 0.58
N GLU A 86 -8.34 -11.77 0.50
CA GLU A 86 -8.05 -12.62 1.65
C GLU A 86 -7.23 -11.88 2.72
N ALA A 87 -6.27 -11.06 2.31
CA ALA A 87 -5.47 -10.25 3.24
C ALA A 87 -6.33 -9.20 3.96
N THR A 88 -7.28 -8.59 3.26
CA THR A 88 -8.20 -7.60 3.82
C THR A 88 -9.18 -8.26 4.81
N ASP A 89 -9.74 -9.42 4.48
CA ASP A 89 -10.58 -10.21 5.40
C ASP A 89 -9.79 -10.59 6.67
N ARG A 90 -8.56 -11.08 6.51
CA ARG A 90 -7.67 -11.39 7.65
C ARG A 90 -7.39 -10.15 8.50
N LEU A 91 -7.10 -9.01 7.89
CA LEU A 91 -6.83 -7.76 8.59
C LEU A 91 -8.06 -7.27 9.37
N ALA A 92 -9.24 -7.34 8.76
CA ALA A 92 -10.49 -6.99 9.41
C ALA A 92 -10.77 -7.88 10.63
N ARG A 93 -10.59 -9.21 10.50
CA ARG A 93 -10.72 -10.14 11.63
C ARG A 93 -9.74 -9.84 12.76
N ARG A 94 -8.49 -9.47 12.43
CA ARG A 94 -7.49 -9.05 13.43
C ARG A 94 -7.93 -7.79 14.17
N GLY A 95 -8.39 -6.76 13.43
CA GLY A 95 -8.88 -5.52 14.04
C GLY A 95 -10.08 -5.75 14.97
N VAL A 96 -10.99 -6.66 14.61
CA VAL A 96 -12.11 -7.07 15.48
C VAL A 96 -11.62 -7.76 16.75
N ALA A 97 -10.66 -8.68 16.63
CA ALA A 97 -10.09 -9.37 17.79
C ALA A 97 -9.36 -8.42 18.75
N ASP A 98 -8.59 -7.47 18.21
CA ASP A 98 -7.89 -6.45 18.99
C ASP A 98 -8.87 -5.53 19.74
N ALA A 99 -9.96 -5.11 19.09
CA ALA A 99 -11.02 -4.30 19.70
C ALA A 99 -11.80 -5.07 20.79
N ALA A 100 -12.09 -6.35 20.57
CA ALA A 100 -12.77 -7.20 21.55
C ALA A 100 -11.91 -7.45 22.80
N GLY A 101 -10.59 -7.68 22.63
CA GLY A 101 -9.65 -7.88 23.72
C GLY A 101 -9.23 -6.62 24.48
N ASP A 102 -9.51 -5.42 23.94
CA ASP A 102 -9.35 -4.14 24.64
C ASP A 102 -10.57 -3.80 25.51
N LEU A 103 -11.78 -4.17 25.06
CA LEU A 103 -13.00 -4.07 25.88
C LEU A 103 -12.94 -4.95 27.14
N ASP A 104 -12.39 -6.16 27.04
CA ASP A 104 -12.29 -7.12 28.15
C ASP A 104 -11.27 -6.71 29.23
N ARG A 105 -10.35 -5.78 28.91
CA ARG A 105 -9.33 -5.25 29.84
C ARG A 105 -9.76 -3.97 30.57
N ARG A 106 -10.94 -3.43 30.29
CA ARG A 106 -11.43 -2.16 30.87
C ARG A 106 -12.54 -2.34 31.92
N LEU A 107 -12.73 -3.55 32.45
CA LEU A 107 -13.69 -3.87 33.51
C LEU A 107 -13.02 -4.04 34.87
#